data_AF-A0A0L0VPN1-F1
#
_entry.id   AF-A0A0L0VPN1-F1
#
_cell.length_a   1.000
_cell.length_b   1.000
_cell.length_c   1.000
_cell.angle_alpha   90.00
_cell.angle_beta   90.00
_cell.angle_gamma   90.00
#
_symmetry.space_group_name_H-M   'P 1'
#
loop_
_entity.id
_entity.type
_entity.pdbx_description
1 polymer ?
#
loop_
_entity_poly.entity_id
_entity_poly.type
_entity_poly.pdbx_seq_one_letter_code
_entity_poly.pdbx_strand_id
1 'polypeptide(L)'
;MLFGTTHACETDPPNRNSRAQCWTARDGYFGCLAQHHHQKRIENSSSSSSSSDSSTRSHHGPSALKYYFVPGEEPSSVCSDERSNYHSSCMKSWVDHFNKRIVNEQRSVATQVGLSKSRLP
;
A
#
# COMPACT_ATOMS: atom_id res chain seq x y z
N MET A 1 -4.26 45.05 -6.05
CA MET A 1 -4.79 44.13 -5.02
C MET A 1 -6.28 44.05 -5.32
N LEU A 2 -6.92 42.92 -5.63
CA LEU A 2 -7.07 41.72 -4.83
C LEU A 2 -7.60 40.62 -5.77
N PHE A 3 -7.03 39.41 -5.70
CA PHE A 3 -7.61 38.20 -6.27
C PHE A 3 -9.03 38.04 -5.68
N GLY A 4 -10.12 37.95 -6.45
CA GLY A 4 -10.33 37.06 -7.57
C GLY A 4 -11.20 35.90 -7.05
N THR A 5 -12.51 36.15 -7.01
CA THR A 5 -13.66 35.25 -6.84
C THR A 5 -13.41 33.90 -6.13
N THR A 6 -14.02 33.81 -4.96
CA THR A 6 -14.36 32.61 -4.20
C THR A 6 -14.71 31.41 -5.10
N HIS A 7 -13.77 30.50 -5.30
CA HIS A 7 -14.08 29.17 -5.84
C HIS A 7 -14.20 28.19 -4.69
N ALA A 8 -15.35 27.51 -4.66
CA ALA A 8 -15.78 26.56 -3.64
C ALA A 8 -14.67 25.57 -3.23
N CYS A 9 -14.40 25.54 -1.92
CA CYS A 9 -13.76 24.43 -1.23
C CYS A 9 -14.58 24.16 0.03
N GLU A 10 -15.85 23.78 -0.14
CA GLU A 10 -16.67 23.32 0.97
C GLU A 10 -16.60 21.80 1.03
N THR A 11 -15.45 21.31 1.50
CA THR A 11 -15.42 20.05 2.22
C THR A 11 -14.93 20.38 3.61
N ASP A 12 -15.87 20.75 4.49
CA ASP A 12 -15.54 20.95 5.89
C ASP A 12 -14.78 19.72 6.40
N PRO A 13 -13.70 19.92 7.17
CA PRO A 13 -12.96 18.81 7.72
C PRO A 13 -13.90 17.93 8.55
N PRO A 14 -13.84 16.60 8.40
CA PRO A 14 -14.75 15.68 9.05
C PRO A 14 -14.72 15.89 10.57
N ASN A 15 -15.90 15.81 11.19
CA ASN A 15 -16.03 15.95 12.64
C ASN A 15 -15.15 14.90 13.36
N ARG A 16 -14.86 15.13 14.64
CA ARG A 16 -13.95 14.27 15.41
C ARG A 16 -14.31 12.78 15.36
N ASN A 17 -15.60 12.43 15.35
CA ASN A 17 -16.05 11.05 15.36
C ASN A 17 -15.77 10.36 14.02
N SER A 18 -16.07 10.99 12.89
CA SER A 18 -15.78 10.41 11.57
C SER A 18 -14.28 10.29 11.32
N ARG A 19 -13.46 11.21 11.87
CA ARG A 19 -11.99 11.06 11.84
C ARG A 19 -11.51 9.83 12.61
N ALA A 20 -12.05 9.60 13.80
CA ALA A 20 -11.72 8.43 14.61
C ALA A 20 -12.12 7.12 13.90
N GLN A 21 -13.29 7.09 13.25
CA GLN A 21 -13.73 5.96 12.44
C GLN A 21 -12.77 5.71 11.26
N CYS A 22 -12.40 6.76 10.53
CA CYS A 22 -11.42 6.65 9.45
C CYS A 22 -10.07 6.12 9.94
N TRP A 23 -9.54 6.62 11.06
CA TRP A 23 -8.27 6.11 11.60
C TRP A 23 -8.35 4.64 11.99
N THR A 24 -9.45 4.23 12.61
CA THR A 24 -9.68 2.82 12.97
C THR A 24 -9.73 1.93 11.72
N ALA A 25 -10.47 2.35 10.69
CA ALA A 25 -10.56 1.61 9.43
C ALA A 25 -9.22 1.56 8.67
N ARG A 26 -8.47 2.68 8.68
CA ARG A 26 -7.12 2.78 8.12
C ARG A 26 -6.17 1.79 8.79
N ASP A 27 -6.14 1.78 10.12
CA ASP A 27 -5.21 0.96 10.89
C ASP A 27 -5.54 -0.53 10.72
N GLY A 28 -6.82 -0.89 10.66
CA GLY A 28 -7.26 -2.25 10.32
C GLY A 28 -6.80 -2.68 8.91
N TYR A 29 -7.02 -1.85 7.90
CA TYR A 29 -6.61 -2.16 6.53
C TYR A 29 -5.09 -2.30 6.40
N PHE A 30 -4.31 -1.32 6.86
CA PHE A 30 -2.85 -1.40 6.77
C PHE A 30 -2.25 -2.51 7.65
N GLY A 31 -2.88 -2.83 8.79
CA GLY A 31 -2.52 -3.98 9.62
C GLY A 31 -2.74 -5.32 8.91
N CYS A 32 -3.84 -5.47 8.18
CA CYS A 32 -4.11 -6.65 7.37
C CYS A 32 -3.07 -6.78 6.23
N LEU A 33 -2.81 -5.69 5.50
CA LEU A 33 -1.80 -5.67 4.44
C LEU A 33 -0.42 -6.09 4.94
N ALA A 34 0.00 -5.55 6.09
CA ALA A 34 1.28 -5.89 6.69
C ALA A 34 1.39 -7.39 7.00
N GLN A 35 0.35 -8.01 7.57
CA GLN A 35 0.33 -9.44 7.90
C GLN A 35 0.45 -10.31 6.65
N HIS A 36 -0.36 -10.05 5.62
CA HIS A 36 -0.36 -10.84 4.39
C HIS A 36 0.92 -10.69 3.55
N HIS A 37 1.62 -9.57 3.71
CA HIS A 37 2.89 -9.35 3.04
C HIS A 37 4.02 -10.26 3.55
N HIS A 38 3.93 -10.76 4.80
CA HIS A 38 4.87 -11.75 5.34
C HIS A 38 4.61 -13.19 4.87
N GLN A 39 3.36 -13.53 4.50
CA GLN A 39 2.93 -14.89 4.17
C GLN A 39 3.54 -15.44 2.85
N LYS A 40 3.92 -14.55 1.90
CA LYS A 40 4.53 -14.95 0.61
C LYS A 40 5.95 -15.55 0.71
N ARG A 41 6.49 -15.71 1.93
CA ARG A 41 7.74 -16.44 2.18
C ARG A 41 7.55 -17.94 2.35
N ILE A 42 6.34 -18.43 2.68
CA ILE A 42 6.14 -19.84 3.08
C ILE A 42 5.54 -20.69 1.95
N GLU A 43 4.70 -20.14 1.07
CA GLU A 43 4.04 -20.91 0.00
C GLU A 43 4.95 -21.27 -1.19
N ASN A 44 6.12 -20.63 -1.32
CA ASN A 44 7.14 -21.02 -2.30
C ASN A 44 8.03 -22.19 -1.82
N SER A 45 7.76 -22.77 -0.66
CA SER A 45 8.54 -23.89 -0.09
C SER A 45 7.93 -25.26 -0.35
N SER A 46 6.72 -25.32 -0.94
CA SER A 46 5.96 -26.57 -1.09
C SER A 46 5.42 -26.82 -2.50
N SER A 47 5.87 -26.07 -3.51
CA SER A 47 5.57 -26.36 -4.92
C SER A 47 6.85 -26.34 -5.75
N SER A 48 7.74 -27.30 -5.48
CA SER A 48 8.81 -27.70 -6.39
C SER A 48 8.36 -28.89 -7.23
N SER A 49 8.02 -28.61 -8.50
CA SER A 49 7.91 -29.49 -9.70
C SER A 49 6.66 -29.08 -10.48
N SER A 50 6.63 -28.68 -11.74
CA SER A 50 7.52 -28.71 -12.90
C SER A 50 6.96 -27.62 -13.84
N SER A 51 7.70 -26.94 -14.70
CA SER A 51 8.16 -27.49 -15.98
C SER A 51 8.96 -26.42 -16.72
N SER A 52 9.96 -26.91 -17.44
CA SER A 52 10.59 -26.23 -18.56
C SER A 52 9.57 -25.72 -19.59
N ASP A 53 9.94 -24.62 -20.24
CA ASP A 53 9.84 -24.37 -21.69
C ASP A 53 9.21 -23.01 -22.11
N SER A 54 10.06 -22.27 -22.82
CA SER A 54 9.87 -21.34 -23.94
C SER A 54 8.64 -20.43 -24.07
N SER A 55 8.98 -19.15 -24.26
CA SER A 55 8.37 -18.26 -25.25
C SER A 55 6.92 -17.82 -25.04
N THR A 56 6.73 -16.79 -24.21
CA THR A 56 5.88 -15.64 -24.58
C THR A 56 6.23 -14.39 -23.77
N ARG A 57 6.77 -13.43 -24.50
CA ARG A 57 6.95 -12.00 -24.25
C ARG A 57 5.94 -11.35 -23.27
N SER A 58 6.44 -10.79 -22.16
CA SER A 58 6.08 -9.47 -21.62
C SER A 58 7.01 -9.09 -20.47
N HIS A 59 7.50 -7.86 -20.49
CA HIS A 59 8.38 -7.29 -19.47
C HIS A 59 7.72 -7.37 -18.09
N HIS A 60 8.21 -8.22 -17.19
CA HIS A 60 8.33 -7.99 -15.75
C HIS A 60 9.42 -8.95 -15.24
N GLY A 61 10.53 -8.38 -14.74
CA GLY A 61 11.73 -9.12 -14.35
C GLY A 61 11.54 -10.07 -13.16
N PRO A 62 12.57 -10.89 -12.85
CA PRO A 62 12.50 -11.92 -11.82
C PRO A 62 12.14 -11.29 -10.47
N SER A 63 11.07 -11.82 -9.87
CA SER A 63 10.44 -11.32 -8.65
C SER A 63 11.39 -11.44 -7.45
N ALA A 64 12.28 -10.46 -7.32
CA ALA A 64 12.89 -10.12 -6.04
C ALA A 64 11.73 -9.87 -5.07
N LEU A 65 11.72 -10.60 -3.94
CA LEU A 65 10.75 -10.46 -2.85
C LEU A 65 10.41 -8.98 -2.67
N LYS A 66 9.21 -8.58 -3.12
CA LYS A 66 8.74 -7.21 -2.98
C LYS A 66 8.64 -7.01 -1.47
N TYR A 67 9.52 -6.18 -0.88
CA TYR A 67 9.54 -5.84 0.56
C TYR A 67 8.55 -4.71 0.88
N TYR A 68 7.74 -4.31 -0.10
CA TYR A 68 6.91 -3.12 -0.04
C TYR A 68 5.50 -3.42 -0.59
N PHE A 69 4.45 -3.12 0.18
CA PHE A 69 3.07 -3.29 -0.26
C PHE A 69 2.54 -2.00 -0.88
N VAL A 70 1.75 -2.11 -1.96
CA VAL A 70 1.07 -0.98 -2.58
C VAL A 70 -0.41 -1.05 -2.22
N PRO A 71 -0.93 -0.15 -1.37
CA PRO A 71 -2.36 -0.08 -1.12
C PRO A 71 -3.13 0.03 -2.44
N GLY A 72 -3.97 -0.96 -2.71
CA GLY A 72 -4.86 -0.96 -3.87
C GLY A 72 -4.48 -1.91 -5.02
N GLU A 73 -3.24 -2.41 -5.06
CA GLU A 73 -2.77 -3.40 -6.05
C GLU A 73 -2.90 -4.86 -5.55
N GLU A 74 -3.42 -5.05 -4.34
CA GLU A 74 -3.60 -6.37 -3.75
C GLU A 74 -4.71 -7.15 -4.46
N PRO A 75 -4.60 -8.49 -4.54
CA PRO A 75 -5.66 -9.33 -5.08
C PRO A 75 -6.96 -9.13 -4.30
N SER A 76 -8.09 -9.25 -4.98
CA SER A 76 -9.42 -9.03 -4.38
C SER A 76 -9.77 -9.99 -3.24
N SER A 77 -8.99 -11.06 -3.04
CA SER A 77 -9.14 -12.00 -1.93
C SER A 77 -8.44 -11.56 -0.64
N VAL A 78 -7.54 -10.57 -0.69
CA VAL A 78 -6.74 -10.14 0.45
C VAL A 78 -7.25 -8.80 0.96
N CYS A 79 -7.64 -8.77 2.25
CA CYS A 79 -8.03 -7.57 2.97
C CYS A 79 -9.14 -6.76 2.27
N SER A 80 -10.04 -7.42 1.54
CA SER A 80 -11.07 -6.76 0.73
C SER A 80 -12.13 -6.07 1.58
N ASP A 81 -12.52 -6.70 2.69
CA ASP A 81 -13.47 -6.15 3.64
C ASP A 81 -12.89 -4.91 4.34
N GLU A 82 -11.66 -5.00 4.82
CA GLU A 82 -10.95 -3.87 5.45
C GLU A 82 -10.71 -2.74 4.45
N ARG A 83 -10.38 -3.07 3.20
CA ARG A 83 -10.25 -2.10 2.10
C ARG A 83 -11.56 -1.35 1.88
N SER A 84 -12.69 -2.07 1.80
CA SER A 84 -14.00 -1.46 1.60
C SER A 84 -14.40 -0.55 2.76
N ASN A 85 -14.13 -0.98 4.00
CA ASN A 85 -14.38 -0.19 5.20
C ASN A 85 -13.48 1.05 5.26
N TYR A 86 -12.22 0.93 4.85
CA TYR A 86 -11.28 2.05 4.77
C TYR A 86 -11.72 3.10 3.74
N HIS A 87 -12.09 2.70 2.53
CA HIS A 87 -12.55 3.62 1.49
C HIS A 87 -13.91 4.26 1.78
N SER A 88 -14.78 3.62 2.55
CA SER A 88 -16.09 4.15 2.93
C SER A 88 -16.04 5.06 4.15
N SER A 89 -15.21 4.75 5.14
CA SER A 89 -15.08 5.53 6.38
C SER A 89 -14.18 6.77 6.22
N CYS A 90 -13.30 6.79 5.22
CA CYS A 90 -12.35 7.89 4.99
C CYS A 90 -12.72 8.76 3.79
N MET A 91 -12.40 10.05 3.87
CA MET A 91 -12.43 10.94 2.70
C MET A 91 -11.41 10.50 1.66
N LYS A 92 -11.73 10.66 0.37
CA LYS A 92 -10.81 10.31 -0.73
C LYS A 92 -9.45 10.99 -0.62
N SER A 93 -9.43 12.29 -0.33
CA SER A 93 -8.19 13.06 -0.15
C SER A 93 -7.31 12.54 1.00
N TRP A 94 -7.92 12.01 2.05
CA TRP A 94 -7.21 11.39 3.15
C TRP A 94 -6.66 10.03 2.78
N VAL A 95 -7.45 9.22 2.08
CA VAL A 95 -7.02 7.93 1.53
C VAL A 95 -5.81 8.11 0.63
N ASP A 96 -5.87 9.04 -0.31
CA ASP A 96 -4.76 9.34 -1.21
C ASP A 96 -3.50 9.76 -0.44
N HIS A 97 -3.66 10.64 0.55
CA HIS A 97 -2.55 11.08 1.39
C HIS A 97 -1.90 9.93 2.16
N PHE A 98 -2.70 9.08 2.82
CA PHE A 98 -2.21 7.95 3.60
C PHE A 98 -1.53 6.91 2.72
N ASN A 99 -2.14 6.55 1.58
CA ASN A 99 -1.56 5.60 0.63
C ASN A 99 -0.20 6.09 0.11
N LYS A 100 -0.13 7.37 -0.28
CA LYS A 100 1.13 7.99 -0.72
C LYS A 100 2.18 7.99 0.39
N ARG A 101 1.79 8.32 1.63
CA ARG A 101 2.71 8.36 2.78
C ARG A 101 3.34 7.00 3.05
N ILE A 102 2.54 5.93 3.08
CA ILE A 102 3.02 4.57 3.32
C ILE A 102 4.00 4.12 2.22
N VAL A 103 3.66 4.35 0.95
CA VAL A 103 4.57 3.98 -0.17
C VAL A 103 5.88 4.78 -0.10
N ASN A 104 5.83 6.07 0.23
CA ASN A 104 7.02 6.90 0.35
C ASN A 104 7.93 6.44 1.50
N GLU A 105 7.35 6.09 2.65
CA GLU A 105 8.08 5.57 3.79
C GLU A 105 8.74 4.22 3.48
N GLN A 106 8.03 3.32 2.80
CA GLN A 106 8.63 2.06 2.37
C GLN A 106 9.78 2.28 1.38
N ARG A 107 9.65 3.25 0.46
CA ARG A 107 10.73 3.63 -0.47
C ARG A 107 11.94 4.21 0.27
N SER A 108 11.74 5.09 1.26
CA SER A 108 12.86 5.65 2.04
C SER A 108 13.57 4.57 2.84
N VAL A 109 12.83 3.63 3.45
CA VAL A 109 13.40 2.47 4.14
C VAL A 109 14.21 1.60 3.19
N ALA A 110 13.70 1.31 1.98
CA ALA A 110 14.43 0.54 0.99
C ALA A 110 15.74 1.22 0.57
N THR A 111 15.73 2.54 0.37
CA THR A 111 16.96 3.31 0.11
C THR A 111 17.93 3.23 1.29
N GLN A 112 17.44 3.39 2.53
CA GLN A 112 18.26 3.30 3.74
C GLN A 112 18.90 1.92 3.91
N VAL A 113 18.16 0.84 3.67
CA VAL A 113 18.66 -0.54 3.71
C VAL A 113 19.66 -0.81 2.60
N GLY A 114 19.44 -0.27 1.40
CA GLY A 114 20.42 -0.35 0.31
C GLY A 114 21.76 0.28 0.70
N LEU A 115 21.71 1.47 1.29
CA LEU A 115 22.89 2.19 1.79
C LEU A 115 23.57 1.45 2.95
N SER A 116 22.83 0.85 3.88
CA SER A 116 23.41 0.08 4.99
C SER A 116 24.06 -1.21 4.49
N LYS A 117 23.46 -1.90 3.53
CA LYS A 117 24.03 -3.12 2.92
C LYS A 117 25.33 -2.84 2.17
N SER A 118 25.44 -1.70 1.48
CA SER A 118 26.68 -1.29 0.81
C SER A 118 27.82 -0.90 1.75
N ARG A 119 27.53 -0.68 3.04
CA ARG A 119 28.51 -0.27 4.06
C ARG A 119 29.09 -1.46 4.86
N LEU A 120 28.56 -2.67 4.68
CA LEU A 120 29.11 -3.88 5.31
C LEU A 120 30.39 -4.31 4.56
N PRO A 121 31.53 -4.49 5.26
CA PRO A 121 32.80 -4.97 4.69
C PRO A 121 32.76 -6.46 4.31
#